data_AF-A0AAN6YZB1-F1
#
_entry.id   AF-A0AAN6YZB1-F1
#
_cell.length_a   1.000
_cell.length_b   1.000
_cell.length_c   1.000
_cell.angle_alpha   90.00
_cell.angle_beta   90.00
_cell.angle_gamma   90.00
#
_symmetry.space_group_name_H-M   'P 1'
#
loop_
_entity.id
_entity.type
_entity.pdbx_description
1 polymer ?
#
loop_
_entity_poly.entity_id
_entity_poly.type
_entity_poly.pdbx_seq_one_letter_code
_entity_poly.pdbx_strand_id
1 'polypeptide(L)'
;MRAIALLSALFLPTEVLAAIGGQCSGVWGNAYCICLDRTECVNRYGGWAFEGRPGSYPCPHDPDNVWGCEIVNGCPEYDISTSCVWTTIAPGCRGRVLPDPACPGGNNFVCCDYD
;
A
#
# COMPACT_ATOMS: atom_id res chain seq x y z
N MET A 1 35.97 -35.74 -25.89
CA MET A 1 34.55 -35.81 -25.53
C MET A 1 34.25 -34.62 -24.63
N ARG A 2 33.38 -33.69 -25.07
CA ARG A 2 33.07 -32.45 -24.34
C ARG A 2 31.91 -32.72 -23.38
N ALA A 3 32.12 -32.52 -22.09
CA ALA A 3 31.06 -32.54 -21.09
C ALA A 3 30.26 -31.23 -21.19
N ILE A 4 28.98 -31.33 -21.52
CA ILE A 4 28.04 -30.21 -21.49
C ILE A 4 27.47 -30.17 -20.08
N ALA A 5 27.94 -29.21 -19.27
CA ALA A 5 27.37 -28.94 -17.96
C ALA A 5 26.02 -28.21 -18.16
N LEU A 6 24.92 -28.91 -17.90
CA LEU A 6 23.58 -28.33 -17.86
C LEU A 6 23.45 -27.48 -16.58
N LEU A 7 23.53 -26.16 -16.72
CA LEU A 7 23.12 -25.23 -15.66
C LEU A 7 21.58 -25.23 -15.59
N SER A 8 21.02 -25.97 -14.64
CA SER A 8 19.62 -25.87 -14.25
C SER A 8 19.42 -24.56 -13.47
N ALA A 9 18.89 -23.53 -14.13
CA ALA A 9 18.45 -22.32 -13.47
C ALA A 9 17.20 -22.61 -12.63
N LEU A 10 17.35 -22.73 -11.32
CA LEU A 10 16.25 -22.76 -10.36
C LEU A 10 15.56 -21.39 -10.36
N PHE A 11 14.51 -21.25 -11.16
CA PHE A 11 13.53 -20.17 -10.99
C PHE A 11 12.72 -20.47 -9.73
N LEU A 12 13.21 -20.00 -8.58
CA LEU A 12 12.36 -19.86 -7.40
C LEU A 12 11.28 -18.84 -7.75
N PRO A 13 9.97 -19.13 -7.52
CA PRO A 13 8.98 -18.09 -7.56
C PRO A 13 9.38 -17.06 -6.51
N THR A 14 9.72 -15.84 -6.92
CA THR A 14 9.71 -14.72 -6.01
C THR A 14 8.27 -14.62 -5.53
N GLU A 15 8.00 -15.08 -4.31
CA GLU A 15 6.74 -14.76 -3.66
C GLU A 15 6.60 -13.25 -3.77
N VAL A 16 5.52 -12.80 -4.39
CA VAL A 16 5.22 -11.37 -4.48
C VAL A 16 4.80 -10.98 -3.07
N LEU A 17 5.79 -10.78 -2.20
CA LEU A 17 5.62 -10.26 -0.85
C LEU A 17 4.84 -8.94 -1.01
N ALA A 18 3.75 -8.75 -0.27
CA ALA A 18 3.18 -7.41 -0.17
C ALA A 18 4.27 -6.51 0.40
N ALA A 19 4.88 -5.73 -0.48
CA ALA A 19 5.85 -4.74 -0.07
C ALA A 19 5.10 -3.72 0.77
N ILE A 20 5.61 -3.41 1.97
CA ILE A 20 5.25 -2.17 2.65
C ILE A 20 5.29 -1.03 1.62
N GLY A 21 4.24 -0.23 1.55
CA GLY A 21 4.02 0.77 0.51
C GLY A 21 3.23 0.27 -0.71
N GLY A 22 2.84 -1.01 -0.76
CA GLY A 22 2.05 -1.61 -1.84
C GLY A 22 0.54 -1.49 -1.65
N GLN A 23 -0.22 -1.74 -2.71
CA GLN A 23 -1.68 -1.73 -2.65
C GLN A 23 -2.24 -2.91 -1.84
N CYS A 24 -3.33 -2.68 -1.13
CA CYS A 24 -4.14 -3.77 -0.56
C CYS A 24 -4.82 -4.63 -1.63
N SER A 25 -5.36 -5.78 -1.23
CA SER A 25 -5.89 -6.81 -2.12
C SER A 25 -7.30 -7.29 -1.74
N GLY A 26 -7.93 -8.03 -2.65
CA GLY A 26 -9.26 -8.59 -2.45
C GLY A 26 -10.30 -7.50 -2.18
N VAL A 27 -11.12 -7.68 -1.15
CA VAL A 27 -12.15 -6.70 -0.75
C VAL A 27 -11.57 -5.36 -0.25
N TRP A 28 -10.27 -5.34 0.08
CA TRP A 28 -9.54 -4.15 0.52
C TRP A 28 -8.79 -3.47 -0.63
N GLY A 29 -8.82 -4.02 -1.84
CA GLY A 29 -8.16 -3.48 -3.04
C GLY A 29 -8.83 -2.23 -3.60
N ASN A 30 -9.16 -1.28 -2.72
CA ASN A 30 -9.76 0.01 -3.03
C ASN A 30 -8.66 1.09 -3.20
N ALA A 31 -9.04 2.30 -3.61
CA ALA A 31 -8.10 3.39 -3.86
C ALA A 31 -7.45 3.99 -2.58
N TYR A 32 -7.96 3.72 -1.39
CA TYR A 32 -7.53 4.33 -0.13
C TYR A 32 -6.58 3.45 0.67
N CYS A 33 -6.52 2.15 0.38
CA CYS A 33 -5.81 1.19 1.19
C CYS A 33 -4.38 0.93 0.70
N ILE A 34 -3.41 1.13 1.60
CA ILE A 34 -1.99 0.81 1.41
C ILE A 34 -1.52 -0.18 2.48
N CYS A 35 -0.59 -1.05 2.13
CA CYS A 35 0.05 -1.96 3.07
C CYS A 35 1.15 -1.26 3.85
N LEU A 36 1.04 -1.24 5.17
CA LEU A 36 1.95 -0.52 6.07
C LEU A 36 2.10 -1.28 7.39
N ASP A 37 3.21 -1.03 8.10
CA ASP A 37 3.29 -1.39 9.51
C ASP A 37 2.16 -0.69 10.30
N ARG A 38 1.49 -1.41 11.19
CA ARG A 38 0.39 -0.88 12.01
C ARG A 38 0.80 0.37 12.79
N THR A 39 2.00 0.39 13.36
CA THR A 39 2.49 1.49 14.19
C THR A 39 2.74 2.72 13.34
N GLU A 40 3.34 2.55 12.16
CA GLU A 40 3.50 3.66 11.20
C GLU A 40 2.14 4.22 10.78
N CYS A 41 1.19 3.35 10.39
CA CYS A 41 -0.15 3.76 9.98
C CYS A 41 -0.82 4.65 11.04
N VAL A 42 -0.87 4.18 12.29
CA VAL A 42 -1.59 4.87 13.36
C VAL A 42 -0.83 6.08 13.88
N ASN A 43 0.46 5.93 14.21
CA ASN A 43 1.19 6.95 14.97
C ASN A 43 1.80 8.04 14.09
N ARG A 44 2.26 7.67 12.89
CA ARG A 44 2.92 8.63 11.99
C ARG A 44 1.93 9.27 11.03
N TYR A 45 1.04 8.46 10.46
CA TYR A 45 0.12 8.92 9.42
C TYR A 45 -1.30 9.21 9.93
N GLY A 46 -1.63 8.89 11.19
CA GLY A 46 -2.96 9.10 11.75
C GLY A 46 -4.06 8.25 11.08
N GLY A 47 -3.67 7.21 10.35
CA GLY A 47 -4.56 6.36 9.59
C GLY A 47 -5.28 5.30 10.41
N TRP A 48 -6.23 4.62 9.78
CA TRP A 48 -6.92 3.47 10.32
C TRP A 48 -6.26 2.18 9.83
N ALA A 49 -5.82 1.35 10.77
CA ALA A 49 -5.15 0.10 10.48
C ALA A 49 -6.12 -1.10 10.55
N PHE A 50 -6.07 -1.95 9.53
CA PHE A 50 -6.92 -3.13 9.34
C PHE A 50 -6.06 -4.39 9.27
N GLU A 51 -6.16 -5.25 10.27
CA GLU A 51 -5.43 -6.53 10.31
C GLU A 51 -5.96 -7.53 9.28
N GLY A 52 -7.29 -7.61 9.14
CA GLY A 52 -7.95 -8.67 8.40
C GLY A 52 -8.09 -9.96 9.20
N ARG A 53 -8.20 -11.09 8.49
CA ARG A 53 -8.32 -12.44 9.05
C ARG A 53 -7.90 -13.48 8.01
N PRO A 54 -7.63 -14.74 8.40
CA PRO A 54 -7.32 -15.81 7.45
C PRO A 54 -8.32 -15.85 6.27
N GLY A 55 -7.79 -15.82 5.04
CA GLY A 55 -8.57 -15.80 3.80
C GLY A 55 -9.11 -14.42 3.37
N SER A 56 -8.86 -13.36 4.14
CA SER A 56 -9.34 -12.00 3.86
C SER A 56 -8.39 -10.92 4.41
N TYR A 57 -7.09 -11.18 4.35
CA TYR A 57 -6.07 -10.19 4.71
C TYR A 57 -6.04 -9.04 3.69
N PRO A 58 -6.01 -7.76 4.12
CA PRO A 58 -5.82 -6.63 3.22
C PRO A 58 -4.51 -6.72 2.46
N CYS A 59 -3.44 -7.10 3.16
CA CYS A 59 -2.10 -7.20 2.61
C CYS A 59 -1.77 -8.67 2.35
N PRO A 60 -1.67 -9.09 1.07
CA PRO A 60 -1.42 -10.49 0.74
C PRO A 60 0.06 -10.85 0.95
N HIS A 61 0.35 -12.07 1.39
CA HIS A 61 1.70 -12.69 1.36
C HIS A 61 2.80 -12.26 2.35
N ASP A 62 2.62 -11.43 3.38
CA ASP A 62 3.74 -11.22 4.35
C ASP A 62 3.35 -10.60 5.72
N PRO A 63 4.28 -10.39 6.69
CA PRO A 63 4.33 -11.05 7.99
C PRO A 63 4.00 -10.08 9.15
N ASP A 64 3.90 -10.61 10.38
CA ASP A 64 4.16 -9.91 11.65
C ASP A 64 3.99 -8.37 11.66
N ASN A 65 2.73 -7.89 11.56
CA ASN A 65 2.27 -6.51 11.76
C ASN A 65 2.08 -5.60 10.52
N VAL A 66 2.16 -6.13 9.29
CA VAL A 66 1.76 -5.39 8.07
C VAL A 66 0.23 -5.44 7.88
N TRP A 67 -0.42 -4.30 8.01
CA TRP A 67 -1.88 -4.13 7.99
C TRP A 67 -2.29 -3.28 6.79
N GLY A 68 -3.54 -3.38 6.38
CA GLY A 68 -4.13 -2.38 5.49
C GLY A 68 -4.23 -1.05 6.23
N CYS A 69 -3.87 0.04 5.60
CA CYS A 69 -3.90 1.38 6.18
C CYS A 69 -4.70 2.31 5.28
N GLU A 70 -5.67 3.03 5.86
CA GLU A 70 -6.42 4.07 5.17
C GLU A 70 -6.21 5.42 5.89
N ILE A 71 -5.78 6.45 5.16
CA ILE A 71 -5.52 7.80 5.68
C ILE A 71 -6.52 8.73 5.01
N VAL A 72 -7.74 8.79 5.58
CA VAL A 72 -8.92 9.43 4.96
C VAL A 72 -9.48 10.62 5.73
N ASN A 73 -8.91 10.94 6.89
CA ASN A 73 -9.34 12.07 7.75
C ASN A 73 -8.27 13.16 7.80
N GLY A 74 -7.77 13.54 6.63
CA GLY A 74 -6.62 14.43 6.48
C GLY A 74 -5.33 13.66 6.26
N CYS A 75 -4.61 14.04 5.21
CA CYS A 75 -3.22 13.68 5.06
C CYS A 75 -2.39 14.32 6.18
N PRO A 76 -1.22 13.75 6.54
CA PRO A 76 -0.31 14.39 7.48
C PRO A 76 -0.02 15.84 7.09
N GLU A 77 -0.09 16.73 8.08
CA GLU A 77 0.14 18.18 7.92
C GLU A 77 -0.95 18.95 7.13
N TYR A 78 -2.00 18.29 6.65
CA TYR A 78 -3.14 18.91 5.97
C TYR A 78 -4.43 18.74 6.78
N ASP A 79 -5.48 19.45 6.37
CA ASP A 79 -6.76 19.37 7.04
C ASP A 79 -7.60 18.16 6.59
N ILE A 80 -8.76 18.00 7.23
CA ILE A 80 -9.64 16.84 7.09
C ILE A 80 -10.31 16.70 5.71
N SER A 81 -10.25 17.71 4.84
CA SER A 81 -10.77 17.61 3.47
C SER A 81 -9.86 16.79 2.54
N THR A 82 -8.71 16.35 3.05
CA THR A 82 -7.70 15.63 2.28
C THR A 82 -7.66 14.13 2.61
N SER A 83 -7.22 13.32 1.65
CA SER A 83 -7.03 11.87 1.85
C SER A 83 -5.88 11.33 1.02
N CYS A 84 -5.15 10.34 1.55
CA CYS A 84 -4.19 9.59 0.76
C CYS A 84 -4.91 8.60 -0.14
N VAL A 85 -4.64 8.66 -1.45
CA VAL A 85 -5.28 7.83 -2.46
C VAL A 85 -4.32 7.39 -3.54
N TRP A 86 -4.53 6.16 -4.02
CA TRP A 86 -3.85 5.62 -5.19
C TRP A 86 -4.40 6.29 -6.45
N THR A 87 -3.54 6.97 -7.21
CA THR A 87 -3.90 7.60 -8.48
C THR A 87 -4.22 6.59 -9.58
N THR A 88 -3.71 5.37 -9.44
CA THR A 88 -3.83 4.29 -10.44
C THR A 88 -5.07 3.41 -10.25
N ILE A 89 -5.85 3.61 -9.19
CA ILE A 89 -7.03 2.79 -8.86
C ILE A 89 -8.25 3.69 -8.85
N ALA A 90 -9.32 3.29 -9.53
CA ALA A 90 -10.56 4.05 -9.53
C ALA A 90 -11.19 4.11 -8.10
N PRO A 91 -11.72 5.28 -7.67
CA PRO A 91 -11.89 6.51 -8.46
C PRO A 91 -10.63 7.37 -8.57
N GLY A 92 -9.59 7.09 -7.80
CA GLY A 92 -8.36 7.86 -7.70
C GLY A 92 -8.57 9.23 -7.08
N CYS A 93 -7.55 10.10 -7.16
CA CYS A 93 -7.72 11.50 -6.81
C CYS A 93 -8.53 12.22 -7.90
N ARG A 94 -9.68 12.79 -7.53
CA ARG A 94 -10.53 13.58 -8.44
C ARG A 94 -10.39 15.09 -8.25
N GLY A 95 -9.84 15.52 -7.13
CA GLY A 95 -9.53 16.91 -6.87
C GLY A 95 -8.07 17.24 -7.17
N ARG A 96 -7.46 18.07 -6.33
CA ARG A 96 -6.08 18.51 -6.51
C ARG A 96 -5.12 17.56 -5.79
N VAL A 97 -4.06 17.13 -6.49
CA VAL A 97 -2.94 16.43 -5.84
C VAL A 97 -2.05 17.45 -5.14
N LEU A 98 -1.83 17.26 -3.83
CA LEU A 98 -0.98 18.09 -3.01
C LEU A 98 0.49 17.62 -3.07
N PRO A 99 1.47 18.46 -2.67
CA PRO A 99 2.88 18.12 -2.72
C PRO A 99 3.25 16.84 -1.95
N ASP A 100 4.13 16.03 -2.55
CA ASP A 100 4.71 14.80 -1.98
C ASP A 100 6.02 15.12 -1.20
N PRO A 101 6.35 14.42 -0.09
CA PRO A 101 5.62 13.32 0.52
C PRO A 101 4.83 13.68 1.78
N ALA A 102 3.50 13.72 1.63
CA ALA A 102 2.55 13.64 2.73
C ALA A 102 2.12 12.19 3.02
N CYS A 103 2.10 11.33 2.00
CA CYS A 103 1.56 9.97 2.08
C CYS A 103 2.68 8.90 1.96
N PRO A 104 2.49 7.70 2.55
CA PRO A 104 3.54 6.70 2.73
C PRO A 104 3.97 5.93 1.45
N GLY A 105 3.17 5.95 0.39
CA GLY A 105 3.38 5.11 -0.81
C GLY A 105 4.15 5.76 -1.96
N GLY A 106 4.72 6.95 -1.72
CA GLY A 106 5.43 7.72 -2.74
C GLY A 106 4.55 8.10 -3.93
N ASN A 107 5.14 8.10 -5.14
CA ASN A 107 4.63 8.82 -6.31
C ASN A 107 3.16 8.60 -6.71
N ASN A 108 2.59 7.42 -6.42
CA ASN A 108 1.24 7.08 -6.89
C ASN A 108 0.22 6.93 -5.75
N PHE A 109 0.63 7.01 -4.49
CA PHE A 109 -0.27 7.07 -3.33
C PHE A 109 -0.14 8.46 -2.71
N VAL A 110 -0.94 9.38 -3.21
CA VAL A 110 -0.75 10.81 -3.05
C VAL A 110 -1.80 11.41 -2.15
N CYS A 111 -1.50 12.58 -1.58
CA CYS A 111 -2.49 13.35 -0.87
C CYS A 111 -3.41 14.08 -1.87
N CYS A 112 -4.71 13.77 -1.81
CA CYS A 112 -5.74 14.38 -2.63
C CYS A 112 -6.59 15.32 -1.80
N ASP A 113 -6.78 16.52 -2.33
CA ASP A 113 -7.64 17.57 -1.78
C ASP A 113 -8.94 17.64 -2.58
N TYR A 114 -10.08 17.55 -1.89
CA TYR A 114 -11.41 17.47 -2.48
C TYR A 114 -12.21 18.78 -2.39
N ASP A 115 -11.64 19.86 -1.85
CA ASP A 115 -12.27 21.19 -1.78
C ASP A 115 -12.28 21.96 -3.10
#